data_AF-A0A6U2P4U8-F1
#
_entry.id   AF-A0A6U2P4U8-F1
#
_cell.length_a   1.000
_cell.length_b   1.000
_cell.length_c   1.000
_cell.angle_alpha   90.00
_cell.angle_beta   90.00
_cell.angle_gamma   90.00
#
_symmetry.space_group_name_H-M   'P 1'
#
loop_
_entity.id
_entity.type
_entity.pdbx_description
1 polymer ?
#
loop_
_entity_poly.entity_id
_entity_poly.type
_entity_poly.pdbx_seq_one_letter_code
_entity_poly.pdbx_strand_id
1 'polypeptide(L)'
;MDPIYTTNAEDQAKAAELRARLANSGASESETNDDGRWKEIKSVSIDDGAHKYVLVCATEPFPRETGAEALTRNFVTSKRGAAYHRNAAEPLVYTLEQHGFRNIQILGGGRIYCNEDEKKISIFGYSYSFGQAKHSVSKSVIESDERYSDYNVSWSNEGY
;
A
#
# COMPACT_ATOMS: atom_id res chain seq x y z
N MET A 1 -10.58 28.56 22.52
CA MET A 1 -10.50 27.13 22.18
C MET A 1 -9.57 27.03 21.00
N ASP A 2 -8.29 26.86 21.30
CA ASP A 2 -7.23 26.81 20.29
C ASP A 2 -7.33 25.49 19.51
N PRO A 3 -7.33 25.51 18.17
CA PRO A 3 -7.24 24.28 17.40
C PRO A 3 -5.86 23.69 17.64
N ILE A 4 -5.81 22.53 18.29
CA ILE A 4 -4.57 21.82 18.60
C ILE A 4 -3.95 21.33 17.28
N TYR A 5 -2.98 22.07 16.74
CA TYR A 5 -2.11 21.65 15.63
C TYR A 5 -1.09 20.60 16.11
N THR A 6 -1.53 19.47 16.67
CA THR A 6 -0.64 18.34 17.03
C THR A 6 -0.31 17.43 15.82
N THR A 7 -0.76 17.82 14.62
CA THR A 7 -1.17 16.88 13.59
C THR A 7 -0.08 16.36 12.64
N ASN A 8 1.16 16.86 12.70
CA ASN A 8 2.25 16.33 11.84
C ASN A 8 3.29 15.51 12.64
N ALA A 9 3.72 15.98 13.81
CA ALA A 9 4.72 15.26 14.61
C ALA A 9 4.17 13.94 15.18
N GLU A 10 2.91 13.95 15.65
CA GLU A 10 2.26 12.73 16.14
C GLU A 10 2.02 11.74 15.00
N ASP A 11 1.65 12.20 13.80
CA ASP A 11 1.52 11.32 12.62
C ASP A 11 2.88 10.73 12.19
N GLN A 12 3.94 11.54 12.18
CA GLN A 12 5.29 11.05 11.90
C GLN A 12 5.73 9.99 12.91
N ALA A 13 5.48 10.19 14.20
CA ALA A 13 5.76 9.20 15.24
C ALA A 13 4.95 7.92 15.03
N LYS A 14 3.65 8.06 14.74
CA LYS A 14 2.73 6.96 14.45
C LYS A 14 3.09 6.17 13.20
N ALA A 15 3.59 6.83 12.17
CA ALA A 15 4.09 6.22 10.95
C ALA A 15 5.43 5.52 11.17
N ALA A 16 6.32 6.12 11.96
CA ALA A 16 7.58 5.52 12.38
C ALA A 16 7.34 4.26 13.21
N GLU A 17 6.39 4.28 14.15
CA GLU A 17 5.97 3.12 14.93
C GLU A 17 5.45 2.00 14.03
N LEU A 18 4.59 2.31 13.05
CA LEU A 18 4.12 1.33 12.09
C LEU A 18 5.29 0.71 11.30
N ARG A 19 6.22 1.52 10.82
CA ARG A 19 7.39 1.04 10.09
C ARG A 19 8.29 0.15 10.96
N ALA A 20 8.51 0.53 12.21
CA ALA A 20 9.31 -0.22 13.17
C ALA A 20 8.65 -1.56 13.54
N ARG A 21 7.33 -1.56 13.75
CA ARG A 21 6.55 -2.77 14.01
C ARG A 21 6.69 -3.76 12.87
N LEU A 22 6.51 -3.30 11.63
CA LEU A 22 6.62 -4.15 10.44
C LEU A 22 8.04 -4.68 10.23
N ALA A 23 9.06 -3.91 10.59
CA ALA A 23 10.45 -4.38 10.56
C ALA A 23 10.73 -5.49 11.59
N ASN A 24 10.07 -5.45 12.76
CA ASN A 24 10.28 -6.42 13.84
C ASN A 24 9.38 -7.67 13.73
N SER A 25 8.24 -7.57 13.05
CA SER A 25 7.29 -8.68 12.83
C SER A 25 7.80 -9.76 11.85
N GLY A 26 8.94 -9.57 11.19
CA GLY A 26 9.56 -10.56 10.31
C GLY A 26 10.15 -11.80 11.02
N ALA A 27 10.09 -11.87 12.36
CA ALA A 27 10.80 -12.89 13.16
C ALA A 27 9.88 -13.89 13.90
N SER A 28 8.58 -13.96 13.61
CA SER A 28 7.69 -14.93 14.26
C SER A 28 7.02 -15.84 13.23
N GLU A 29 7.50 -17.08 13.18
CA GLU A 29 6.80 -18.19 12.55
C GLU A 29 5.55 -18.50 13.38
N SER A 30 4.39 -18.22 12.82
CA SER A 30 3.12 -18.72 13.35
C SER A 30 2.54 -19.70 12.33
N GLU A 31 2.53 -20.96 12.72
CA GLU A 31 1.76 -22.03 12.10
C GLU A 31 0.27 -21.67 12.19
N THR A 32 -0.43 -21.66 11.06
CA THR A 32 -1.89 -21.58 11.06
C THR A 32 -2.48 -22.59 10.11
N ASN A 33 -3.38 -23.40 10.68
CA ASN A 33 -4.13 -24.49 10.10
C ASN A 33 -4.82 -24.08 8.79
N ASP A 34 -4.59 -24.88 7.75
CA ASP A 34 -5.14 -24.73 6.40
C ASP A 34 -6.59 -25.25 6.35
N ASP A 35 -7.56 -24.35 6.47
CA ASP A 35 -8.98 -24.62 6.19
C ASP A 35 -9.36 -24.34 4.72
N GLY A 36 -8.38 -24.42 3.79
CA GLY A 36 -8.63 -24.54 2.36
C GLY A 36 -9.32 -23.36 1.66
N ARG A 37 -9.41 -22.18 2.28
CA ARG A 37 -10.00 -20.98 1.66
C ARG A 37 -9.06 -19.77 1.73
N TRP A 38 -7.92 -19.90 1.07
CA TRP A 38 -7.04 -18.78 0.76
C TRP A 38 -7.77 -17.81 -0.18
N LYS A 39 -8.23 -16.66 0.34
CA LYS A 39 -8.69 -15.55 -0.51
C LYS A 39 -7.48 -14.79 -1.01
N GLU A 40 -7.36 -14.69 -2.33
CA GLU A 40 -6.34 -13.86 -2.97
C GLU A 40 -6.49 -12.39 -2.55
N ILE A 41 -5.38 -11.77 -2.13
CA ILE A 41 -5.33 -10.35 -1.82
C ILE A 41 -5.09 -9.59 -3.12
N LYS A 42 -5.99 -8.65 -3.43
CA LYS A 42 -5.85 -7.77 -4.59
C LYS A 42 -4.63 -6.86 -4.43
N SER A 43 -3.79 -6.81 -5.46
CA SER A 43 -2.62 -5.94 -5.50
C SER A 43 -2.98 -4.45 -5.60
N VAL A 44 -4.19 -4.11 -6.06
CA VAL A 44 -4.62 -2.73 -6.28
C VAL A 44 -5.96 -2.45 -5.58
N SER A 45 -6.02 -1.38 -4.79
CA SER A 45 -7.24 -0.83 -4.23
C SER A 45 -7.20 0.68 -4.35
N ILE A 46 -7.99 1.26 -5.26
CA ILE A 46 -8.01 2.71 -5.51
C ILE A 46 -9.45 3.19 -5.45
N ASP A 47 -9.71 4.12 -4.54
CA ASP A 47 -10.98 4.85 -4.51
C ASP A 47 -10.98 6.00 -5.52
N ASP A 48 -12.12 6.23 -6.16
CA ASP A 48 -12.37 7.38 -7.05
C ASP A 48 -12.06 8.74 -6.39
N GLY A 49 -11.53 9.69 -7.16
CA GLY A 49 -11.09 11.01 -6.71
C GLY A 49 -9.60 11.08 -6.34
N ALA A 50 -9.18 12.22 -5.78
CA ALA A 50 -7.79 12.49 -5.39
C ALA A 50 -7.54 12.16 -3.92
N HIS A 51 -6.85 11.06 -3.64
CA HIS A 51 -6.59 10.58 -2.27
C HIS A 51 -5.13 10.24 -2.01
N LYS A 52 -4.78 10.12 -0.72
CA LYS A 52 -3.45 9.66 -0.31
C LYS A 52 -3.28 8.19 -0.65
N TYR A 53 -2.14 7.85 -1.21
CA TYR A 53 -1.78 6.49 -1.57
C TYR A 53 -0.45 6.06 -0.98
N VAL A 54 -0.30 4.77 -0.71
CA VAL A 54 0.99 4.15 -0.36
C VAL A 54 1.32 2.98 -1.28
N LEU A 55 2.62 2.80 -1.51
CA LEU A 55 3.20 1.62 -2.14
C LEU A 55 3.71 0.69 -1.05
N VAL A 56 3.22 -0.54 -1.02
CA VAL A 56 3.60 -1.56 -0.03
C VAL A 56 4.21 -2.75 -0.75
N CYS A 57 5.26 -3.32 -0.19
CA CYS A 57 5.92 -4.53 -0.65
C CYS A 57 5.75 -5.61 0.43
N ALA A 58 5.45 -6.85 0.06
CA ALA A 58 5.34 -7.95 1.02
C ALA A 58 5.68 -9.29 0.38
N THR A 59 6.26 -10.19 1.17
CA THR A 59 6.59 -11.56 0.78
C THR A 59 5.41 -12.48 1.04
N GLU A 60 5.05 -13.31 0.06
CA GLU A 60 3.97 -14.29 0.19
C GLU A 60 4.27 -15.35 1.27
N PRO A 61 3.25 -15.84 2.00
CA PRO A 61 3.41 -16.84 3.07
C PRO A 61 3.99 -18.17 2.59
N PHE A 62 3.79 -18.55 1.32
CA PHE A 62 4.25 -19.82 0.77
C PHE A 62 4.68 -19.64 -0.69
N PRO A 63 5.82 -20.22 -1.10
CA PRO A 63 6.09 -20.39 -2.52
C PRO A 63 5.02 -21.32 -3.11
N ARG A 64 4.46 -20.95 -4.26
CA ARG A 64 3.40 -21.72 -4.95
C ARG A 64 3.83 -23.16 -5.28
N GLU A 65 5.13 -23.45 -5.23
CA GLU A 65 5.74 -24.75 -5.46
C GLU A 65 6.87 -25.01 -4.46
N THR A 66 7.06 -26.27 -4.06
CA THR A 66 8.10 -26.69 -3.11
C THR A 66 9.49 -26.41 -3.69
N GLY A 67 10.24 -25.50 -3.08
CA GLY A 67 11.58 -25.09 -3.53
C GLY A 67 11.63 -23.81 -4.37
N ALA A 68 10.49 -23.16 -4.64
CA ALA A 68 10.48 -21.83 -5.24
C ALA A 68 10.96 -20.76 -4.23
N GLU A 69 11.64 -19.73 -4.75
CA GLU A 69 12.03 -18.57 -3.96
C GLU A 69 10.80 -17.83 -3.42
N ALA A 70 10.98 -17.19 -2.26
CA ALA A 70 9.92 -16.42 -1.63
C ALA A 70 9.47 -15.27 -2.55
N LEU A 71 8.24 -15.37 -3.07
CA LEU A 71 7.73 -14.37 -4.02
C LEU A 71 7.39 -13.09 -3.28
N THR A 72 7.96 -11.99 -3.74
CA THR A 72 7.65 -10.66 -3.21
C THR A 72 6.68 -9.95 -4.16
N ARG A 73 5.66 -9.31 -3.60
CA ARG A 73 4.63 -8.59 -4.34
C ARG A 73 4.51 -7.15 -3.90
N ASN A 74 4.22 -6.28 -4.87
CA ASN A 74 3.91 -4.87 -4.64
C ASN A 74 2.39 -4.66 -4.65
N PHE A 75 1.94 -3.81 -3.74
CA PHE A 75 0.55 -3.45 -3.52
C PHE A 75 0.39 -1.94 -3.55
N VAL A 76 -0.66 -1.47 -4.19
CA VAL A 76 -1.03 -0.05 -4.28
C VAL A 76 -2.38 0.13 -3.61
N THR A 77 -2.42 0.99 -2.58
CA THR A 77 -3.67 1.37 -1.92
C THR A 77 -3.83 2.88 -1.88
N SER A 78 -5.01 3.36 -2.31
CA SER A 78 -5.46 4.75 -2.25
C SER A 78 -6.87 4.77 -1.67
N LYS A 79 -7.07 5.49 -0.56
CA LYS A 79 -8.30 5.40 0.23
C LYS A 79 -8.94 6.78 0.46
N ARG A 80 -10.22 6.88 0.15
CA ARG A 80 -11.06 8.05 0.40
C ARG A 80 -11.14 8.34 1.89
N GLY A 81 -10.96 9.61 2.24
CA GLY A 81 -11.02 10.06 3.64
C GLY A 81 -9.82 9.66 4.50
N ALA A 82 -8.75 9.10 3.92
CA ALA A 82 -7.51 8.88 4.63
C ALA A 82 -6.88 10.24 5.00
N ALA A 83 -6.95 10.59 6.29
CA ALA A 83 -6.35 11.81 6.82
C ALA A 83 -4.83 11.82 6.56
N TYR A 84 -4.17 10.67 6.74
CA TYR A 84 -2.74 10.46 6.53
C TYR A 84 -2.44 9.22 5.69
N HIS A 85 -1.21 9.14 5.16
CA HIS A 85 -0.74 7.96 4.42
C HIS A 85 -0.80 6.69 5.27
N ARG A 86 -0.61 6.81 6.59
CA ARG A 86 -0.75 5.69 7.53
C ARG A 86 -2.15 5.09 7.47
N ASN A 87 -3.19 5.91 7.42
CA ASN A 87 -4.59 5.45 7.38
C ASN A 87 -4.96 4.78 6.05
N ALA A 88 -4.28 5.13 4.96
CA ALA A 88 -4.41 4.41 3.69
C ALA A 88 -3.70 3.04 3.75
N ALA A 89 -2.60 2.94 4.49
CA ALA A 89 -1.79 1.73 4.63
C ALA A 89 -2.39 0.69 5.59
N GLU A 90 -2.89 1.13 6.76
CA GLU A 90 -3.32 0.27 7.87
C GLU A 90 -4.26 -0.88 7.47
N PRO A 91 -5.33 -0.67 6.68
CA PRO A 91 -6.22 -1.76 6.31
C PRO A 91 -5.52 -2.84 5.48
N LEU A 92 -4.70 -2.42 4.52
CA LEU A 92 -3.94 -3.35 3.67
C LEU A 92 -2.90 -4.11 4.49
N VAL A 93 -2.15 -3.41 5.35
CA VAL A 93 -1.16 -4.03 6.24
C VAL A 93 -1.82 -5.08 7.13
N TYR A 94 -2.94 -4.74 7.76
CA TYR A 94 -3.70 -5.69 8.57
C TYR A 94 -4.12 -6.92 7.76
N THR A 95 -4.67 -6.73 6.56
CA THR A 95 -5.05 -7.85 5.68
C THR A 95 -3.85 -8.72 5.29
N LEU A 96 -2.70 -8.12 4.96
CA LEU A 96 -1.47 -8.85 4.64
C LEU A 96 -1.00 -9.70 5.83
N GLU A 97 -0.98 -9.13 7.04
CA GLU A 97 -0.61 -9.83 8.27
C GLU A 97 -1.53 -11.01 8.56
N GLN A 98 -2.85 -10.82 8.44
CA GLN A 98 -3.86 -11.88 8.65
C GLN A 98 -3.74 -13.02 7.64
N HIS A 99 -3.23 -12.75 6.44
CA HIS A 99 -3.02 -13.75 5.40
C HIS A 99 -1.61 -14.34 5.39
N GLY A 100 -0.81 -14.08 6.44
CA GLY A 100 0.50 -14.71 6.58
C GLY A 100 1.61 -14.07 5.74
N PHE A 101 1.38 -12.93 5.09
CA PHE A 101 2.47 -12.22 4.41
C PHE A 101 3.55 -11.83 5.41
N ARG A 102 4.80 -11.82 4.93
CA ARG A 102 5.99 -11.48 5.71
C ARG A 102 6.73 -10.32 5.06
N ASN A 103 7.73 -9.77 5.74
CA ASN A 103 8.56 -8.67 5.24
C ASN A 103 7.75 -7.50 4.66
N ILE A 104 6.65 -7.14 5.32
CA ILE A 104 5.76 -6.08 4.86
C ILE A 104 6.50 -4.73 5.01
N GLN A 105 6.66 -4.00 3.92
CA GLN A 105 7.42 -2.75 3.88
C GLN A 105 6.61 -1.67 3.16
N ILE A 106 6.42 -0.52 3.81
CA ILE A 106 5.89 0.67 3.15
C ILE A 106 7.06 1.34 2.41
N LEU A 107 7.05 1.29 1.08
CA LEU A 107 8.12 1.80 0.21
C LEU A 107 8.02 3.31 -0.05
N GLY A 108 6.93 3.93 0.38
CA GLY A 108 6.67 5.36 0.25
C GLY A 108 5.19 5.64 -0.02
N GLY A 109 4.88 6.89 -0.32
CA GLY A 109 3.54 7.25 -0.76
C GLY A 109 3.50 8.48 -1.66
N GLY A 110 2.28 8.94 -1.89
CA GLY A 110 1.95 10.12 -2.69
C GLY A 110 0.45 10.33 -2.72
N ARG A 111 -0.08 10.76 -3.86
CA ARG A 111 -1.50 10.78 -4.16
C ARG A 111 -1.80 10.03 -5.45
N ILE A 112 -3.01 9.50 -5.51
CA ILE A 112 -3.61 9.00 -6.74
C ILE A 112 -4.88 9.80 -6.96
N TYR A 113 -5.00 10.39 -8.15
CA TYR A 113 -6.28 10.85 -8.69
C TYR A 113 -6.81 9.76 -9.61
N CYS A 114 -7.95 9.18 -9.24
CA CYS A 114 -8.71 8.27 -10.09
C CYS A 114 -9.97 9.00 -10.56
N ASN A 115 -10.30 8.87 -11.84
CA ASN A 115 -11.58 9.25 -12.39
C ASN A 115 -12.09 8.03 -13.17
N GLU A 116 -13.10 7.37 -12.62
CA GLU A 116 -13.67 6.14 -13.19
C GLU A 116 -14.46 6.41 -14.48
N ASP A 117 -15.08 7.58 -14.60
CA ASP A 117 -15.85 8.00 -15.78
C ASP A 117 -14.95 8.25 -16.99
N GLU A 118 -13.83 8.96 -16.78
CA GLU A 118 -12.82 9.26 -17.80
C GLU A 118 -11.80 8.13 -17.99
N LYS A 119 -11.88 7.05 -17.19
CA LYS A 119 -10.91 5.96 -17.17
C LYS A 119 -9.48 6.49 -17.04
N LYS A 120 -9.25 7.38 -16.07
CA LYS A 120 -7.97 8.08 -15.90
C LYS A 120 -7.43 7.90 -14.49
N ILE A 121 -6.15 7.53 -14.42
CA ILE A 121 -5.39 7.46 -13.16
C ILE A 121 -4.14 8.31 -13.28
N SER A 122 -3.89 9.17 -12.29
CA SER A 122 -2.68 9.98 -12.20
C SER A 122 -2.05 9.85 -10.83
N ILE A 123 -0.78 9.41 -10.80
CA ILE A 123 0.00 9.16 -9.58
C ILE A 123 1.01 10.30 -9.40
N PHE A 124 1.05 10.95 -8.24
CA PHE A 124 1.92 12.12 -8.04
C PHE A 124 2.26 12.37 -6.56
N GLY A 125 3.14 13.35 -6.32
CA GLY A 125 3.52 13.82 -5.00
C GLY A 125 4.24 12.82 -4.10
N TYR A 126 4.16 13.03 -2.79
CA TYR A 126 4.94 12.26 -1.81
C TYR A 126 4.20 12.12 -0.47
N SER A 127 4.71 11.21 0.38
CA SER A 127 4.31 11.12 1.78
C SER A 127 5.31 11.83 2.68
N TYR A 128 4.84 12.71 3.56
CA TYR A 128 5.70 13.34 4.57
C TYR A 128 6.30 12.31 5.54
N SER A 129 5.56 11.26 5.85
CA SER A 129 5.92 10.28 6.88
C SER A 129 6.64 9.05 6.30
N PHE A 130 6.40 8.71 5.03
CA PHE A 130 7.02 7.56 4.37
C PHE A 130 7.96 7.91 3.22
N GLY A 131 8.06 9.18 2.83
CA GLY A 131 8.82 9.63 1.65
C GLY A 131 8.05 9.43 0.34
N GLN A 132 8.71 9.79 -0.77
CA GLN A 132 8.17 9.61 -2.11
C GLN A 132 8.28 8.15 -2.54
N ALA A 133 7.15 7.55 -2.94
CA ALA A 133 7.17 6.24 -3.57
C ALA A 133 7.76 6.30 -4.98
N LYS A 134 8.30 5.18 -5.45
CA LYS A 134 8.66 5.01 -6.86
C LYS A 134 7.40 4.85 -7.70
N HIS A 135 6.79 5.96 -8.12
CA HIS A 135 5.49 5.98 -8.80
C HIS A 135 5.43 5.14 -10.07
N SER A 136 6.56 4.96 -10.76
CA SER A 136 6.65 4.06 -11.90
C SER A 136 6.31 2.61 -11.55
N VAL A 137 6.69 2.14 -10.35
CA VAL A 137 6.34 0.79 -9.86
C VAL A 137 4.84 0.71 -9.61
N SER A 138 4.28 1.72 -8.96
CA SER A 138 2.84 1.79 -8.70
C SER A 138 2.03 1.79 -9.99
N LYS A 139 2.49 2.53 -11.01
CA LYS A 139 1.92 2.48 -12.37
C LYS A 139 1.91 1.05 -12.90
N SER A 140 3.05 0.35 -12.89
CA SER A 140 3.12 -1.02 -13.40
C SER A 140 2.21 -1.99 -12.64
N VAL A 141 2.07 -1.84 -11.31
CA VAL A 141 1.16 -2.67 -10.51
C VAL A 141 -0.30 -2.42 -10.89
N ILE A 142 -0.68 -1.16 -11.13
CA ILE A 142 -2.03 -0.78 -11.58
C ILE A 142 -2.32 -1.33 -12.98
N GLU A 143 -1.39 -1.14 -13.92
CA GLU A 143 -1.55 -1.62 -15.31
C GLU A 143 -1.60 -3.16 -15.40
N SER A 144 -1.06 -3.86 -14.42
CA SER A 144 -1.11 -5.34 -14.35
C SER A 144 -2.44 -5.88 -13.83
N ASP A 145 -3.33 -5.02 -13.31
CA ASP A 145 -4.66 -5.42 -12.83
C ASP A 145 -5.70 -5.21 -13.94
N GLU A 146 -6.38 -6.29 -14.33
CA GLU A 146 -7.30 -6.30 -15.46
C GLU A 146 -8.42 -5.24 -15.36
N ARG A 147 -8.79 -4.82 -14.14
CA ARG A 147 -9.80 -3.79 -13.89
C ARG A 147 -9.40 -2.40 -14.40
N TYR A 148 -8.11 -2.18 -14.62
CA TYR A 148 -7.54 -0.92 -15.10
C TYR A 148 -6.92 -1.05 -16.50
N SER A 149 -7.21 -2.14 -17.22
CA SER A 149 -6.69 -2.39 -18.56
C SER A 149 -7.12 -1.35 -19.60
N ASP A 150 -8.28 -0.71 -19.38
CA ASP A 150 -8.82 0.36 -20.20
C ASP A 150 -8.52 1.78 -19.66
N TYR A 151 -7.77 1.89 -18.56
CA TYR A 151 -7.42 3.17 -17.96
C TYR A 151 -6.15 3.77 -18.55
N ASN A 152 -6.15 5.09 -18.74
CA ASN A 152 -4.93 5.84 -18.99
C ASN A 152 -4.22 6.13 -17.65
N VAL A 153 -3.16 5.36 -17.37
CA VAL A 153 -2.36 5.48 -16.14
C VAL A 153 -1.11 6.32 -16.39
N SER A 154 -1.02 7.47 -15.73
CA SER A 154 0.14 8.37 -15.76
C SER A 154 0.75 8.57 -14.38
N TRP A 155 2.02 8.98 -14.35
CA TRP A 155 2.67 9.40 -13.11
C TRP A 155 3.59 10.59 -13.32
N SER A 156 3.81 11.36 -12.25
CA SER A 156 4.82 12.42 -12.16
C SER A 156 5.47 12.40 -10.78
N ASN A 157 6.76 12.73 -10.72
CA ASN A 157 7.44 12.97 -9.43
C ASN A 157 7.16 14.36 -8.86
N GLU A 158 6.45 15.21 -9.61
CA GLU A 158 6.09 16.57 -9.23
C GLU A 158 4.66 16.65 -8.68
N GLY A 159 4.33 17.77 -8.01
CA GLY A 159 3.00 18.04 -7.43
C GLY A 159 2.81 17.56 -5.99
N TYR A 160 1.78 18.04 -5.28
CA TYR A 160 1.37 17.56 -3.94
C TYR A 160 -0.15 17.54 -3.79
#